data_AF-A0A953FMN7-F1
#
_entry.id   AF-A0A953FMN7-F1
#
_cell.length_a   1.000
_cell.length_b   1.000
_cell.length_c   1.000
_cell.angle_alpha   90.00
_cell.angle_beta   90.00
_cell.angle_gamma   90.00
#
_symmetry.space_group_name_H-M   'P 1'
#
loop_
_entity.id
_entity.type
_entity.pdbx_description
1 polymer ?
#
loop_
_entity_poly.entity_id
_entity_poly.type
_entity_poly.pdbx_seq_one_letter_code
_entity_poly.pdbx_strand_id
1 'polypeptide(L)' 'MTKQALIERTIGALNKLPQEKAEEVLDFVLILLKRHEERAISEGLRHLANTSTALAFLHDEKDLYSLADLKQVYHGQG' A
#
# COMPACT_ATOMS: atom_id res chain seq x y z
N MET A 1 -1.94 -2.69 28.84
CA MET A 1 -1.37 -1.32 28.94
C MET A 1 -2.28 -0.36 28.21
N THR A 2 -2.53 0.83 28.75
CA THR A 2 -3.29 1.89 28.07
C THR A 2 -2.40 2.65 27.09
N LYS A 3 -2.98 3.33 26.10
CA LYS A 3 -2.24 4.21 25.19
C LYS A 3 -1.46 5.28 25.94
N GLN A 4 -2.06 5.83 26.99
CA GLN A 4 -1.42 6.83 27.87
C GLN A 4 -0.16 6.29 28.54
N ALA A 5 -0.21 5.08 29.10
CA ALA A 5 0.95 4.46 29.74
C ALA A 5 2.10 4.18 28.75
N LEU A 6 1.79 3.93 27.47
CA LEU A 6 2.81 3.78 26.43
C LEU A 6 3.47 5.13 26.08
N ILE A 7 2.67 6.19 25.99
CA ILE A 7 3.19 7.55 25.71
C ILE A 7 4.13 7.99 26.82
N GLU A 8 3.71 7.88 28.09
CA GLU A 8 4.51 8.28 29.24
C GLU A 8 5.83 7.50 29.32
N ARG A 9 5.80 6.18 29.10
CA ARG A 9 7.01 5.35 29.07
C ARG A 9 7.94 5.74 27.91
N THR A 10 7.38 6.10 26.76
CA THR A 10 8.15 6.50 25.57
C THR A 10 8.84 7.84 25.80
N ILE A 11 8.13 8.84 26.34
CA ILE A 11 8.72 10.14 26.73
C ILE A 11 9.86 9.93 27.73
N GLY A 12 9.63 9.09 28.74
CA GLY A 12 10.66 8.77 29.74
C GLY A 12 11.91 8.08 29.15
N ALA A 13 11.77 7.33 28.07
CA ALA A 13 12.89 6.74 27.35
C ALA A 13 13.60 7.77 26.45
N LEU A 14 12.84 8.58 25.72
CA LEU A 14 13.36 9.64 24.83
C LEU A 14 14.20 10.67 25.60
N ASN A 15 13.76 11.08 26.80
CA ASN A 15 14.48 12.02 27.64
C ASN A 15 15.86 11.52 28.11
N LYS A 16 16.13 10.22 28.00
CA LYS A 16 17.44 9.62 28.36
C LYS A 16 18.36 9.46 27.16
N LEU A 17 17.87 9.69 25.95
CA LEU A 17 18.67 9.59 24.74
C LEU A 17 19.45 10.89 24.50
N PRO A 18 20.67 10.79 23.96
CA PRO A 18 21.32 11.93 23.32
C PRO A 18 20.45 12.53 22.22
N GLN A 19 20.60 13.82 21.96
CA GLN A 19 19.75 14.53 21.02
C GLN A 19 19.75 13.89 19.62
N GLU A 20 20.91 13.49 19.09
CA GLU A 20 20.98 12.87 17.75
C GLU A 20 20.16 11.57 17.68
N LYS A 21 20.12 10.81 18.78
CA LYS A 21 19.32 9.57 18.86
C LYS A 21 17.84 9.83 19.04
N ALA A 22 17.45 10.91 19.71
CA ALA A 22 16.06 11.32 19.76
C ALA A 22 15.54 11.78 18.38
N GLU A 23 16.39 12.48 17.61
CA GLU A 23 16.10 12.87 16.23
C GLU A 23 15.92 11.64 15.31
N GLU A 24 16.79 10.63 15.40
CA GLU A 24 16.63 9.36 14.67
C GLU A 24 15.29 8.67 14.99
N VAL A 25 14.86 8.69 16.26
CA VAL A 25 13.57 8.11 16.65
C VAL A 25 12.41 8.92 16.07
N LEU A 26 12.50 10.25 16.07
CA LEU A 26 11.50 11.12 15.45
C LEU A 26 11.34 10.81 13.96
N ASP A 27 12.45 10.70 13.23
CA ASP A 27 12.44 10.36 11.80
C ASP A 27 11.72 9.03 11.56
N PHE A 28 12.02 8.02 12.37
CA PHE A 28 11.36 6.72 12.27
C PHE A 28 9.85 6.81 12.53
N VAL A 29 9.43 7.56 13.55
CA VAL A 29 8.00 7.76 13.86
C VAL A 29 7.28 8.47 12.71
N LEU A 30 7.91 9.48 12.09
CA LEU A 30 7.34 10.18 10.93
C LEU A 30 7.16 9.23 9.73
N ILE A 31 8.12 8.34 9.49
CA ILE A 31 8.00 7.31 8.44
C ILE A 31 6.82 6.37 8.73
N LEU A 32 6.64 5.93 9.98
CA LEU A 32 5.51 5.07 10.35
C LEU A 32 4.17 5.78 10.15
N LEU A 33 4.08 7.05 10.52
CA LEU A 33 2.87 7.85 10.35
C LEU A 33 2.51 7.98 8.86
N LYS A 34 3.48 8.36 8.04
CA LYS A 34 3.31 8.48 6.59
C LYS A 34 2.81 7.17 5.96
N ARG A 35 3.42 6.04 6.33
CA ARG A 35 3.00 4.72 5.82
C ARG A 35 1.59 4.34 6.25
N HIS A 36 1.17 4.70 7.46
CA HIS A 36 -0.18 4.45 7.92
C HIS A 36 -1.21 5.25 7.11
N GLU A 37 -0.92 6.54 6.87
CA GLU A 37 -1.77 7.41 6.04
C GLU A 37 -1.84 6.92 4.59
N GLU A 38 -0.69 6.61 3.97
CA GLU A 38 -0.61 6.07 2.61
C GLU A 38 -1.40 4.77 2.46
N ARG A 39 -1.37 3.89 3.47
CA ARG A 39 -2.15 2.65 3.46
C ARG A 39 -3.64 2.95 3.49
N ALA A 40 -4.08 3.83 4.39
CA ALA A 40 -5.50 4.21 4.47
C ALA A 40 -6.01 4.84 3.16
N ILE A 41 -5.21 5.70 2.53
CA ILE A 41 -5.52 6.29 1.22
C ILE A 41 -5.60 5.21 0.14
N SER A 42 -4.63 4.31 0.10
CA SER A 42 -4.58 3.23 -0.90
C SER A 42 -5.76 2.27 -0.76
N GLU A 43 -6.16 1.95 0.46
CA GLU A 43 -7.35 1.13 0.75
C GLU A 43 -8.63 1.85 0.30
N GLY A 44 -8.76 3.14 0.59
CA GLY A 44 -9.87 3.96 0.13
C GLY A 44 -9.97 4.04 -1.39
N LEU A 45 -8.85 4.25 -2.09
CA LEU A 45 -8.79 4.25 -3.55
C LEU A 45 -9.18 2.89 -4.13
N ARG A 46 -8.67 1.79 -3.56
CA ARG A 46 -9.02 0.42 -3.99
C ARG A 46 -10.50 0.15 -3.80
N HIS A 47 -11.07 0.55 -2.67
CA HIS A 47 -12.50 0.43 -2.42
C HIS A 47 -13.31 1.23 -3.44
N LEU A 48 -12.93 2.49 -3.71
CA LEU A 48 -13.61 3.32 -4.69
C LEU A 48 -13.52 2.72 -6.11
N ALA A 49 -12.35 2.22 -6.50
CA ALA A 49 -12.16 1.57 -7.80
C ALA A 49 -13.06 0.34 -7.96
N ASN A 50 -13.12 -0.53 -6.94
CA ASN A 50 -13.91 -1.76 -6.98
C ASN A 50 -15.43 -1.53 -6.87
N THR A 51 -15.86 -0.45 -6.22
CA THR A 51 -17.29 -0.16 -6.00
C THR A 51 -17.87 0.83 -7.01
N SER A 52 -17.02 1.60 -7.70
CA SER A 52 -17.46 2.59 -8.67
C SER A 52 -17.89 1.94 -9.97
N THR A 53 -19.17 2.08 -10.31
CA THR A 53 -19.72 1.64 -11.59
C THR A 53 -19.04 2.34 -12.78
N ALA A 54 -18.56 3.58 -12.61
CA ALA A 54 -17.83 4.31 -13.65
C ALA A 54 -16.46 3.68 -13.97
N LEU A 55 -15.91 2.86 -13.06
CA LEU A 55 -14.64 2.15 -13.21
C LEU A 55 -14.83 0.66 -13.51
N ALA A 56 -16.06 0.19 -13.71
CA ALA A 56 -16.37 -1.21 -14.01
C ALA A 56 -15.64 -1.74 -15.26
N PHE A 57 -15.31 -0.86 -16.21
CA PHE A 57 -14.54 -1.21 -17.41
C PHE A 57 -13.12 -1.71 -17.11
N LEU A 58 -12.56 -1.42 -15.93
CA LEU A 58 -11.25 -1.94 -15.50
C LEU A 58 -11.31 -3.42 -15.09
N HIS A 59 -12.50 -3.95 -14.80
CA HIS A 59 -12.71 -5.36 -14.46
C HIS A 59 -12.99 -6.23 -15.69
N ASP A 60 -13.42 -5.62 -16.80
CA ASP A 60 -13.61 -6.29 -18.08
C ASP A 60 -12.31 -6.21 -18.90
N GLU A 61 -11.38 -7.12 -18.65
CA GLU A 61 -10.36 -7.43 -19.65
C GLU A 61 -11.05 -8.17 -20.80
N LYS A 62 -11.43 -7.45 -21.86
CA LYS A 62 -11.77 -8.11 -23.13
C LYS A 62 -10.49 -8.73 -23.67
N ASP A 63 -10.51 -10.04 -23.92
CA ASP A 63 -9.45 -10.72 -24.68
C ASP A 63 -9.24 -9.97 -26.00
N LEU A 64 -8.16 -9.17 -26.06
CA LEU A 64 -7.88 -8.28 -27.19
C LEU A 64 -7.49 -9.07 -28.45
N TYR A 65 -6.98 -10.28 -28.23
CA TYR A 65 -6.62 -11.23 -29.27
C TYR A 65 -7.11 -12.61 -28.88
N SER A 66 -7.70 -13.30 -29.86
CA SER A 66 -8.16 -14.67 -29.77
C SER A 66 -7.37 -15.56 -30.73
N LEU A 67 -7.52 -16.88 -30.61
CA LEU A 67 -6.95 -17.82 -31.59
C LEU A 67 -7.46 -17.55 -33.02
N ALA A 68 -8.63 -16.93 -33.17
CA ALA A 68 -9.18 -16.56 -34.47
C ALA A 68 -8.42 -15.40 -35.15
N ASP A 69 -7.65 -14.62 -34.39
CA ASP A 69 -6.86 -13.50 -34.90
C ASP A 69 -5.47 -13.95 -35.40
N LEU A 70 -5.11 -15.22 -35.21
CA LEU A 70 -3.84 -15.78 -35.67
C LEU A 70 -3.83 -15.94 -37.19
N LYS A 71 -2.91 -15.24 -37.87
CA LYS A 71 -2.67 -15.40 -39.32
C LYS A 71 -2.20 -16.80 -39.71
N GLN A 72 -1.55 -17.52 -38.80
CA GLN A 72 -1.07 -18.88 -39.03
C GLN A 72 -1.03 -19.62 -37.69
N VAL A 73 -1.67 -20.78 -37.63
CA VAL A 73 -1.65 -21.66 -36.46
C VAL A 73 -0.55 -22.70 -36.69
N TYR A 74 0.42 -22.77 -35.79
CA TYR A 74 1.48 -23.77 -35.88
C TYR A 74 0.99 -25.11 -35.33
N HIS A 75 0.78 -26.08 -36.23
CA HIS A 75 0.50 -27.47 -35.87
C HIS A 75 1.81 -28.23 -35.88
N GLY A 76 2.60 -28.13 -34.81
CA GLY A 76 3.86 -28.85 -34.70
C GLY A 76 3.65 -30.35 -34.90
N GLN A 77 4.10 -30.88 -36.04
CA GLN A 77 4.33 -32.30 -36.22
C GLN A 77 5.84 -32.51 -36.19
N GLY A 78 6.29 -33.32 -35.22
CA GLY A 78 7.62 -33.91 -35.21
C GLY A 78 7.68 -35.10 -36.16
#